data_AF-A0A354FJM3-F1
#
_entry.id   AF-A0A354FJM3-F1
#
_cell.length_a   1.000
_cell.length_b   1.000
_cell.length_c   1.000
_cell.angle_alpha   90.00
_cell.angle_beta   90.00
_cell.angle_gamma   90.00
#
_symmetry.space_group_name_H-M   'P 1'
#
loop_
_entity.id
_entity.type
_entity.pdbx_description
1 polymer ?
#
loop_
_entity_poly.entity_id
_entity_poly.type
_entity_poly.pdbx_seq_one_letter_code
_entity_poly.pdbx_strand_id
1 'polypeptide(L)'
;APICFDIFAPDTIRNMTRNGSQLAANLSNLAWFGQSTASDNMEAVLRWRAIENRTPVLFASNNGRSVLIGADGQDLSPRLELFEEGVISATVTLTPRFSFYREYQEWVNITWLMLFLGLLWIGQRRENLLGGWRSQ
;
A
#
# COMPACT_ATOMS: atom_id res chain seq x y z
N ALA A 1 -1.78 -13.43 -8.22
CA ALA A 1 -1.54 -12.06 -8.72
C ALA A 1 -2.75 -11.23 -8.33
N PRO A 2 -2.59 -10.09 -7.64
CA PRO A 2 -3.71 -9.16 -7.39
C PRO A 2 -4.16 -8.54 -8.71
N ILE A 3 -5.47 -8.48 -9.00
CA ILE A 3 -5.99 -7.90 -10.25
C ILE A 3 -6.59 -6.54 -9.96
N CYS A 4 -6.20 -5.51 -10.73
CA CYS A 4 -6.78 -4.18 -10.65
C CYS A 4 -6.88 -3.66 -9.19
N PHE A 5 -8.10 -3.54 -8.65
CA PHE A 5 -8.41 -3.02 -7.32
C PHE A 5 -8.09 -3.96 -6.15
N ASP A 6 -7.70 -5.22 -6.38
CA ASP A 6 -7.37 -6.16 -5.29
C ASP A 6 -6.24 -5.67 -4.39
N ILE A 7 -5.44 -4.70 -4.88
CA ILE A 7 -4.32 -4.06 -4.18
C ILE A 7 -4.77 -3.22 -2.97
N PHE A 8 -6.02 -2.77 -2.98
CA PHE A 8 -6.58 -1.97 -1.90
C PHE A 8 -6.91 -2.83 -0.69
N ALA A 9 -7.16 -4.12 -0.89
CA ALA A 9 -7.24 -5.10 0.19
C ALA A 9 -5.82 -5.50 0.64
N PRO A 10 -5.35 -5.08 1.84
CA PRO A 10 -3.99 -5.37 2.30
C PRO A 10 -3.68 -6.87 2.35
N ASP A 11 -4.71 -7.65 2.69
CA ASP A 11 -4.60 -9.09 2.90
C ASP A 11 -4.31 -9.88 1.61
N THR A 12 -4.63 -9.34 0.43
CA THR A 12 -4.39 -10.03 -0.85
C THR A 12 -2.91 -10.35 -1.03
N ILE A 13 -2.06 -9.32 -1.04
CA ILE A 13 -0.61 -9.48 -1.26
C ILE A 13 0.03 -10.10 -0.01
N ARG A 14 -0.45 -9.74 1.18
CA ARG A 14 0.03 -10.32 2.44
C ARG A 14 -0.16 -11.83 2.51
N ASN A 15 -1.33 -12.35 2.15
CA ASN A 15 -1.58 -13.79 2.15
C ASN A 15 -0.80 -14.49 1.05
N MET A 16 -0.68 -13.89 -0.15
CA MET A 16 0.18 -14.43 -1.20
C MET A 16 1.63 -14.58 -0.73
N THR A 17 2.20 -13.57 -0.09
CA THR A 17 3.60 -13.59 0.37
C THR A 17 3.81 -14.48 1.60
N ARG A 18 2.80 -14.63 2.46
CA ARG A 18 2.80 -15.66 3.52
C ARG A 18 2.79 -17.08 2.96
N ASN A 19 2.12 -17.29 1.82
CA ASN A 19 2.10 -18.55 1.09
C ASN A 19 3.35 -18.78 0.21
N GLY A 20 4.42 -18.01 0.42
CA GLY A 20 5.72 -18.21 -0.24
C GLY A 20 5.92 -17.41 -1.52
N SER A 21 4.98 -16.54 -1.92
CA SER A 21 5.19 -15.66 -3.07
C SER A 21 6.33 -14.68 -2.80
N GLN A 22 7.31 -14.63 -3.69
CA GLN A 22 8.47 -13.72 -3.58
C GLN A 22 8.40 -12.52 -4.53
N LEU A 23 7.36 -12.48 -5.37
CA LEU A 23 7.02 -11.38 -6.28
C LEU A 23 5.50 -11.24 -6.30
N ALA A 24 4.98 -10.03 -6.40
CA ALA A 24 3.58 -9.80 -6.76
C ALA A 24 3.51 -9.10 -8.12
N ALA A 25 2.58 -9.51 -8.98
CA ALA A 25 2.32 -8.83 -10.24
C ALA A 25 0.87 -8.35 -10.24
N ASN A 26 0.67 -7.04 -10.31
CA ASN A 26 -0.63 -6.44 -10.49
C ASN A 26 -0.90 -6.20 -11.96
N LEU A 27 -1.99 -6.77 -12.46
CA LEU A 27 -2.45 -6.61 -13.84
C LEU A 27 -3.69 -5.72 -13.82
N SER A 28 -3.62 -4.56 -14.49
CA SER A 28 -4.65 -3.52 -14.40
C SER A 28 -5.05 -2.94 -15.75
N ASN A 29 -6.36 -2.83 -15.99
CA ASN A 29 -6.87 -2.00 -17.08
C ASN A 29 -7.29 -0.63 -16.52
N LEU A 30 -6.54 0.41 -16.86
CA LEU A 30 -6.81 1.79 -16.39
C LEU A 30 -7.37 2.71 -17.48
N ALA A 31 -7.70 2.18 -18.66
CA ALA A 31 -8.26 2.96 -19.77
C ALA A 31 -9.53 3.73 -19.36
N TRP A 32 -10.36 3.14 -18.48
CA TRP A 32 -11.58 3.76 -17.95
C TRP A 32 -11.35 5.08 -17.22
N PHE A 33 -10.15 5.30 -16.68
CA PHE A 33 -9.81 6.47 -15.88
C PHE A 33 -9.15 7.59 -16.69
N GLY A 34 -8.82 7.35 -17.96
CA GLY A 34 -8.24 8.39 -18.82
C GLY A 34 -6.94 8.99 -18.27
N GLN A 35 -6.68 10.24 -18.62
CA GLN A 35 -5.60 11.04 -18.05
C GLN A 35 -6.04 11.62 -16.68
N SER A 36 -6.05 10.76 -15.67
CA SER A 36 -6.33 11.16 -14.28
C SER A 36 -5.27 10.63 -13.33
N THR A 37 -5.33 11.10 -12.08
CA THR A 37 -4.42 10.66 -10.99
C THR A 37 -4.70 9.25 -10.49
N ALA A 38 -5.67 8.53 -11.05
CA ALA A 38 -6.01 7.17 -10.65
C ALA A 38 -4.80 6.22 -10.75
N SER A 39 -4.03 6.31 -11.84
CA SER A 39 -2.82 5.50 -12.03
C SER A 39 -1.77 5.79 -10.96
N ASP A 40 -1.58 7.07 -10.62
CA ASP A 40 -0.61 7.52 -9.62
C ASP A 40 -0.99 7.03 -8.23
N ASN A 41 -2.29 7.10 -7.90
CA ASN A 41 -2.82 6.59 -6.63
C ASN A 41 -2.64 5.08 -6.50
N MET A 42 -2.92 4.32 -7.58
CA MET A 42 -2.73 2.87 -7.58
C MET A 42 -1.25 2.49 -7.48
N GLU A 43 -0.36 3.19 -8.19
CA GLU A 43 1.09 3.02 -8.07
C GLU A 43 1.55 3.28 -6.63
N ALA A 44 1.07 4.35 -5.99
CA ALA A 44 1.40 4.68 -4.61
C ALA A 44 0.94 3.57 -3.63
N VAL A 45 -0.27 3.03 -3.82
CA VAL A 45 -0.75 1.89 -3.01
C VAL A 45 0.12 0.66 -3.22
N LEU A 46 0.43 0.32 -4.47
CA LEU A 46 1.32 -0.81 -4.78
C LEU A 46 2.71 -0.65 -4.16
N ARG A 47 3.23 0.58 -4.10
CA ARG A 47 4.50 0.90 -3.43
C ARG A 47 4.44 0.60 -1.94
N TRP A 48 3.35 0.96 -1.27
CA TRP A 48 3.13 0.58 0.13
C TRP A 48 3.03 -0.94 0.30
N ARG A 49 2.30 -1.64 -0.58
CA ARG A 49 2.19 -3.10 -0.54
C ARG A 49 3.56 -3.79 -0.70
N ALA A 50 4.47 -3.22 -1.49
CA ALA A 50 5.83 -3.72 -1.63
C ALA A 50 6.61 -3.60 -0.32
N ILE A 51 6.57 -2.41 0.31
CA ILE A 51 7.27 -2.10 1.57
C ILE A 51 6.73 -2.95 2.73
N GLU A 52 5.41 -3.01 2.87
CA GLU A 52 4.71 -3.76 3.93
C GLU A 52 5.07 -5.24 3.91
N ASN A 53 5.27 -5.83 2.73
CA ASN A 53 5.52 -7.25 2.59
C ASN A 53 7.00 -7.59 2.33
N ARG A 54 7.88 -6.58 2.19
CA ARG A 54 9.27 -6.75 1.71
C ARG A 54 9.37 -7.63 0.47
N THR A 55 8.42 -7.43 -0.45
CA THR A 55 8.27 -8.22 -1.67
C THR A 55 8.18 -7.26 -2.85
N PRO A 56 8.99 -7.43 -3.91
CA PRO A 56 8.88 -6.62 -5.11
C PRO A 56 7.49 -6.76 -5.75
N VAL A 57 7.04 -5.70 -6.42
CA VAL A 57 5.73 -5.61 -7.05
C VAL A 57 5.87 -5.09 -8.47
N LEU A 58 5.45 -5.88 -9.46
CA LEU A 58 5.29 -5.44 -10.84
C LEU A 58 3.90 -4.82 -10.98
N PHE A 59 3.84 -3.54 -11.33
CA PHE A 59 2.62 -2.89 -11.78
C PHE A 59 2.60 -2.89 -13.31
N ALA A 60 1.71 -3.68 -13.90
CA ALA A 60 1.54 -3.75 -15.35
C ALA A 60 0.13 -3.29 -15.71
N SER A 61 0.06 -2.14 -16.38
CA SER A 61 -1.18 -1.58 -16.90
C SER A 61 -1.18 -1.51 -18.43
N ASN A 62 -2.36 -1.65 -19.04
CA ASN A 62 -2.52 -1.52 -20.48
C ASN A 62 -2.38 -0.08 -21.01
N ASN A 63 -2.88 0.90 -20.26
CA ASN A 63 -2.97 2.31 -20.65
C ASN A 63 -2.58 3.26 -19.49
N GLY A 64 -2.48 2.74 -18.26
CA GLY A 64 -1.92 3.45 -17.13
C GLY A 64 -0.41 3.27 -17.03
N ARG A 65 0.20 3.86 -16.01
CA ARG A 65 1.62 3.68 -15.74
C ARG A 65 1.96 2.21 -15.49
N SER A 66 3.16 1.84 -15.91
CA SER A 66 3.74 0.53 -15.59
C SER A 66 5.13 0.73 -14.98
N VAL A 67 5.46 -0.06 -13.95
CA VAL A 67 6.72 0.03 -13.22
C VAL A 67 6.98 -1.23 -12.40
N LEU A 68 8.25 -1.64 -12.28
CA LEU A 68 8.68 -2.63 -11.30
C LEU A 68 9.15 -1.94 -10.03
N ILE A 69 8.49 -2.21 -8.91
CA ILE A 69 8.75 -1.62 -7.60
C ILE A 69 9.49 -2.65 -6.73
N GLY A 70 10.58 -2.22 -6.09
CA GLY A 70 11.39 -3.02 -5.18
C GLY A 70 10.74 -3.23 -3.82
N ALA A 71 11.28 -4.18 -3.06
CA ALA A 71 10.81 -4.51 -1.71
C ALA A 71 10.98 -3.38 -0.67
N ASP A 72 11.78 -2.36 -1.01
CA ASP A 72 11.98 -1.12 -0.25
C ASP A 72 11.11 0.03 -0.77
N GLY A 73 10.30 -0.22 -1.79
CA GLY A 73 9.46 0.77 -2.44
C GLY A 73 10.20 1.67 -3.43
N GLN A 74 11.46 1.39 -3.80
CA GLN A 74 12.16 2.10 -4.88
C GLN A 74 11.79 1.53 -6.24
N ASP A 75 11.92 2.32 -7.31
CA ASP A 75 11.73 1.79 -8.66
C ASP A 75 12.95 0.95 -9.06
N LEU A 76 12.70 -0.26 -9.58
CA LEU A 76 13.73 -1.16 -10.14
C LEU A 76 13.76 -1.13 -11.67
N SER A 77 12.85 -0.39 -12.29
CA SER A 77 12.78 -0.20 -13.74
C SER A 77 12.48 1.25 -14.07
N PRO A 78 12.71 1.69 -15.31
CA PRO A 78 12.03 2.87 -15.84
C PRO A 78 10.51 2.72 -15.71
N ARG A 79 9.82 3.86 -15.59
CA ARG A 79 8.35 3.89 -15.66
C ARG A 79 7.93 4.15 -17.11
N LEU A 80 6.89 3.43 -17.54
CA LEU A 80 6.12 3.86 -18.70
C LEU A 80 5.04 4.83 -18.24
N GLU A 81 4.88 5.93 -18.95
CA GLU A 81 3.87 6.94 -18.64
C GLU A 81 2.48 6.54 -19.17
N LEU A 82 1.47 7.32 -18.78
CA LEU A 82 0.09 7.13 -19.24
C LEU A 82 0.00 7.18 -20.77
N PHE A 83 -0.70 6.20 -21.35
CA PHE A 83 -0.91 6.06 -22.80
C PHE A 83 0.38 5.95 -23.64
N GLU A 84 1.50 5.54 -23.02
CA GLU A 84 2.74 5.23 -23.71
C GLU A 84 2.79 3.75 -24.11
N GLU A 85 2.97 3.47 -25.41
CA GLU A 85 3.25 2.10 -25.87
C GLU A 85 4.74 1.79 -25.64
N GLY A 86 5.01 0.73 -24.87
CA GLY A 86 6.38 0.36 -24.57
C GLY A 86 6.52 -0.97 -23.86
N VAL A 87 7.77 -1.34 -23.60
CA VAL A 87 8.13 -2.56 -22.87
C VAL A 87 9.08 -2.20 -21.74
N ILE A 88 8.77 -2.70 -20.55
CA ILE A 88 9.67 -2.62 -19.39
C ILE A 88 10.43 -3.93 -19.27
N SER A 89 11.76 -3.84 -19.25
CA SER A 89 12.64 -4.96 -18.97
C SER A 89 13.53 -4.62 -17.78
N ALA A 90 13.49 -5.46 -16.75
CA ALA A 90 14.28 -5.30 -15.54
C ALA A 90 14.57 -6.65 -14.91
N THR A 91 15.70 -6.74 -14.18
CA THR A 91 16.06 -7.94 -13.41
C THR A 91 15.79 -7.69 -11.94
N VAL A 92 15.10 -8.62 -11.29
CA VAL A 92 14.82 -8.56 -9.86
C VAL A 92 15.39 -9.76 -9.13
N THR A 93 16.08 -9.50 -8.02
CA THR A 93 16.58 -10.57 -7.14
C THR A 93 15.50 -10.91 -6.11
N LEU A 94 14.98 -12.13 -6.17
CA LEU A 94 13.97 -12.61 -5.24
C LEU A 94 14.65 -13.11 -3.96
N THR A 95 14.44 -12.40 -2.86
CA THR A 95 14.97 -12.80 -1.55
C THR A 95 13.80 -13.00 -0.59
N PRO A 96 13.68 -14.16 0.10
CA PRO A 96 12.66 -14.34 1.12
C PRO A 96 12.99 -13.43 2.30
N ARG A 97 12.29 -12.30 2.39
CA ARG A 97 12.37 -11.33 3.49
C ARG A 97 10.97 -10.89 3.85
N PHE A 98 10.76 -10.68 5.13
CA PHE A 98 9.45 -10.41 5.69
C PHE A 98 9.53 -9.21 6.63
N SER A 99 8.49 -8.38 6.65
CA SER A 99 8.44 -7.22 7.54
C SER A 99 7.74 -7.56 8.86
N PHE A 100 8.03 -6.77 9.90
CA PHE A 100 7.26 -6.82 11.15
C PHE A 100 5.78 -6.54 10.90
N TYR A 101 5.45 -5.54 10.08
CA TYR A 101 4.07 -5.18 9.76
C TYR A 101 3.33 -6.35 9.09
N ARG A 102 3.98 -7.08 8.19
CA ARG A 102 3.39 -8.26 7.55
C ARG A 102 2.95 -9.30 8.59
N GLU A 103 3.78 -9.58 9.59
CA GLU A 103 3.44 -10.60 10.57
C GLU A 103 2.40 -10.16 11.58
N TYR A 104 2.44 -8.88 11.97
CA TYR A 104 1.69 -8.37 13.12
C TYR A 104 0.68 -7.26 12.77
N GLN A 105 0.23 -7.17 11.51
CA GLN A 105 -0.72 -6.15 11.02
C GLN A 105 -1.92 -5.95 11.96
N GLU A 106 -2.53 -7.04 12.41
CA GLU A 106 -3.70 -7.04 13.28
C GLU A 106 -3.40 -6.40 14.63
N TRP A 107 -2.26 -6.75 15.24
CA TRP A 107 -1.80 -6.17 16.50
C TRP A 107 -1.46 -4.69 16.36
N VAL A 108 -0.83 -4.30 15.25
CA VAL A 108 -0.54 -2.89 14.93
C VAL A 108 -1.85 -2.10 14.83
N ASN A 109 -2.83 -2.61 14.09
CA ASN A 109 -4.12 -1.95 13.90
C ASN A 109 -4.88 -1.79 15.22
N ILE A 110 -4.95 -2.86 16.03
CA ILE A 110 -5.59 -2.82 17.36
C ILE A 110 -4.88 -1.81 18.26
N THR A 111 -3.55 -1.81 18.28
CA THR A 111 -2.76 -0.88 19.11
C THR A 111 -3.05 0.57 18.73
N TRP A 112 -3.06 0.90 17.44
CA TRP A 112 -3.39 2.25 16.98
C TRP A 112 -4.82 2.67 17.31
N LEU A 113 -5.80 1.77 17.16
CA LEU A 113 -7.18 2.03 17.53
C LEU A 113 -7.30 2.33 19.04
N MET A 114 -6.66 1.53 19.89
CA MET A 114 -6.67 1.72 21.33
C MET A 114 -6.01 3.05 21.74
N LEU A 115 -4.89 3.42 21.11
CA LEU A 115 -4.23 4.71 21.32
C LEU A 115 -5.13 5.88 20.92
N PHE A 116 -5.78 5.79 19.76
CA PHE A 116 -6.71 6.82 19.27
C PHE A 116 -7.89 7.02 20.24
N LEU A 117 -8.54 5.93 20.68
CA LEU A 117 -9.63 5.98 21.65
C LEU A 117 -9.17 6.51 23.01
N GLY A 118 -7.98 6.12 23.47
CA GLY A 118 -7.38 6.62 24.71
C GLY A 118 -7.15 8.13 24.66
N LEU A 119 -6.62 8.65 23.55
CA LEU A 119 -6.41 10.09 23.35
C LEU A 119 -7.73 10.87 23.30
N LEU A 120 -8.75 10.34 22.62
CA LEU A 120 -10.10 10.94 22.60
C LEU A 120 -10.71 11.01 23.99
N TRP A 121 -10.60 9.93 24.77
CA TRP A 121 -11.11 9.89 26.14
C TRP A 121 -10.40 10.90 27.05
N ILE A 122 -9.07 11.03 26.92
CA ILE A 122 -8.30 12.05 27.64
C ILE A 122 -8.74 13.45 27.22
N GLY A 123 -8.93 13.69 25.92
CA GLY A 123 -9.39 14.97 25.37
C GLY A 123 -10.73 15.41 25.94
N GLN A 124 -11.74 14.53 25.89
CA GLN A 124 -13.08 14.78 26.45
C GLN A 124 -13.05 15.06 27.95
N ARG A 125 -12.21 14.33 28.72
CA ARG A 125 -12.06 14.60 30.15
C ARG A 125 -11.46 15.98 30.42
N ARG A 126 -10.49 16.43 29.61
CA ARG A 126 -9.91 17.77 29.76
C ARG A 126 -10.91 18.87 29.45
N GLU A 127 -11.72 18.72 28.40
CA GLU A 127 -12.76 19.69 28.05
C GLU A 127 -13.85 19.78 29.12
N ASN A 128 -14.31 18.64 29.65
CA ASN A 128 -15.30 18.63 30.73
C ASN A 128 -14.77 19.28 32.03
N LEU A 129 -13.49 19.09 32.36
CA LEU A 129 -12.86 19.71 33.53
C LEU A 129 -12.67 21.23 33.37
N LEU A 130 -12.36 21.70 32.16
CA LEU A 130 -12.18 23.14 31.87
C LEU A 130 -13.51 23.87 31.61
N GLY A 131 -14.51 23.18 31.05
CA GLY A 131 -15.86 23.70 30.82
C GLY A 131 -16.66 23.91 32.12
N GLY A 132 -16.47 23.03 33.12
CA GLY A 132 -17.06 23.20 34.45
C GLY A 132 -16.54 24.41 35.25
N TRP A 133 -15.39 24.97 34.85
CA TRP A 133 -14.82 26.19 35.44
C TRP A 133 -15.41 27.49 34.86
N ARG A 134 -16.10 27.44 33.72
CA ARG A 134 -16.71 28.62 33.06
C ARG A 134 -18.17 28.88 33.47
N SER A 135 -18.76 28.01 34.27
CA SER A 135 -20.16 28.11 34.73
C SER A 135 -20.31 28.45 36.22
N GLN A 136 -19.24 28.89 36.89
CA GLN A 136 -19.29 29.58 38.18
C GLN A 136 -18.81 31.01 38.01
#